data_AF-A0A239LY74-F1
#
_entry.id   AF-A0A239LY74-F1
#
_cell.length_a   1.000
_cell.length_b   1.000
_cell.length_c   1.000
_cell.angle_alpha   90.00
_cell.angle_beta   90.00
_cell.angle_gamma   90.00
#
_symmetry.space_group_name_H-M   'P 1'
#
loop_
_entity.id
_entity.type
_entity.pdbx_description
1 polymer ?
#
loop_
_entity_poly.entity_id
_entity_poly.type
_entity_poly.pdbx_seq_one_letter_code
_entity_poly.pdbx_strand_id
1 'polypeptide(L)'
;METTQPTLYQPNVITQARYSFTEYEMRVLMYVVRQIQDKLNRNDVEFNRTMFGEIDFKIQFYLADMMVSEGEKNHARIRKALKDLRDKSFEVEDERQWFNVGFINYGRYNKDAKKWELQVSFLLMPYMVSLARGFTAYQLETIMHLNTHSQRLYMMFSQYHDTGIFRISAEDLRYKLGLDDKYERYGDFKIRVLSAAEKELKQLFDAGKSDVWVKLESDKKERGKEDFDRTLTFKIFHSERRFNQIEEAKAESMRYCAQMLKTILPEAELYCNKLLGYLVEKKRLKPFSDRLERLEDQAREESKPLTSYGGLLRHIAKQDFKYQG
;
A
#
# COMPACT_ATOMS: atom_id res chain seq x y z
N MET A 1 17.07 12.67 -19.40
CA MET A 1 16.67 12.76 -17.98
C MET A 1 15.47 11.86 -17.81
N GLU A 2 15.66 10.66 -17.25
CA GLU A 2 14.53 9.79 -16.94
C GLU A 2 13.71 10.45 -15.83
N THR A 3 12.48 10.86 -16.15
CA THR A 3 11.54 11.34 -15.15
C THR A 3 11.23 10.20 -14.19
N THR A 4 11.76 10.26 -12.97
CA THR A 4 11.42 9.36 -11.87
C THR A 4 9.93 9.49 -11.62
N GLN A 5 9.14 8.48 -12.02
CA GLN A 5 7.71 8.47 -11.76
C GLN A 5 7.45 8.53 -10.25
N PRO A 6 6.48 9.35 -9.79
CA PRO A 6 6.16 9.44 -8.38
C PRO A 6 5.63 8.09 -7.87
N THR A 7 6.35 7.51 -6.93
CA THR A 7 5.94 6.30 -6.20
C THR A 7 5.10 6.74 -5.01
N LEU A 8 3.90 6.17 -4.87
CA LEU A 8 3.05 6.37 -3.71
C LEU A 8 3.19 5.19 -2.76
N TYR A 9 3.23 5.49 -1.46
CA TYR A 9 3.27 4.48 -0.40
C TYR A 9 1.95 4.47 0.36
N GLN A 10 1.04 3.59 -0.04
CA GLN A 10 -0.26 3.51 0.61
C GLN A 10 -0.23 2.48 1.74
N PRO A 11 -0.71 2.81 2.94
CA PRO A 11 -0.88 1.85 4.03
C PRO A 11 -1.71 0.63 3.61
N ASN A 12 -1.26 -0.57 3.99
CA ASN A 12 -1.89 -1.82 3.56
C ASN A 12 -3.34 -1.96 4.02
N VAL A 13 -3.68 -1.37 5.16
CA VAL A 13 -5.07 -1.34 5.68
C VAL A 13 -6.00 -0.69 4.66
N ILE A 14 -5.55 0.38 3.99
CA ILE A 14 -6.31 1.06 2.95
C ILE A 14 -6.29 0.19 1.68
N THR A 15 -5.14 -0.33 1.26
CA THR A 15 -5.08 -1.18 0.05
C THR A 15 -6.01 -2.40 0.12
N GLN A 16 -6.10 -3.03 1.29
CA GLN A 16 -6.88 -4.24 1.51
C GLN A 16 -8.34 -4.00 1.89
N ALA A 17 -8.71 -2.77 2.26
CA ALA A 17 -10.07 -2.42 2.59
C ALA A 17 -11.04 -2.70 1.43
N ARG A 18 -12.28 -3.07 1.76
CA ARG A 18 -13.33 -3.32 0.78
C ARG A 18 -13.91 -1.99 0.33
N TYR A 19 -13.65 -1.62 -0.93
CA TYR A 19 -14.31 -0.50 -1.57
C TYR A 19 -14.37 -0.70 -3.08
N SER A 20 -15.40 -0.11 -3.68
CA SER A 20 -15.57 -0.03 -5.12
C SER A 20 -15.53 1.43 -5.51
N PHE A 21 -14.37 1.91 -5.98
CA PHE A 21 -14.21 3.29 -6.39
C PHE A 21 -14.39 3.47 -7.88
N THR A 22 -15.07 4.54 -8.28
CA THR A 22 -14.98 5.00 -9.67
C THR A 22 -13.57 5.51 -9.94
N GLU A 23 -13.21 5.56 -11.22
CA GLU A 23 -11.92 6.09 -11.65
C GLU A 23 -11.62 7.48 -11.05
N TYR A 24 -12.62 8.35 -10.96
CA TYR A 24 -12.49 9.70 -10.39
C TYR A 24 -12.28 9.71 -8.88
N GLU A 25 -12.99 8.85 -8.16
CA GLU A 25 -12.81 8.72 -6.71
C GLU A 25 -11.42 8.18 -6.38
N MET A 26 -10.94 7.21 -7.17
CA MET A 26 -9.59 6.68 -7.02
C MET A 26 -8.55 7.78 -7.27
N ARG A 27 -8.71 8.57 -8.36
CA ARG A 27 -7.83 9.71 -8.66
C ARG A 27 -7.78 10.71 -7.50
N VAL A 28 -8.94 11.05 -6.93
CA VAL A 28 -9.03 11.94 -5.77
C VAL A 28 -8.28 11.34 -4.58
N LEU A 29 -8.52 10.07 -4.25
CA LEU A 29 -7.84 9.40 -3.14
C LEU A 29 -6.31 9.33 -3.34
N MET A 30 -5.85 9.00 -4.54
CA MET A 30 -4.40 8.95 -4.83
C MET A 30 -3.73 10.31 -4.66
N TYR A 31 -4.40 11.38 -5.07
CA TYR A 31 -3.91 12.74 -4.85
C TYR A 31 -3.89 13.10 -3.37
N VAL A 32 -4.93 12.71 -2.60
CA VAL A 32 -4.95 12.87 -1.13
C VAL A 32 -3.73 12.21 -0.51
N VAL A 33 -3.47 10.94 -0.83
CA VAL A 33 -2.32 10.18 -0.33
C VAL A 33 -1.02 10.90 -0.69
N ARG A 34 -0.87 11.35 -1.95
CA ARG A 34 0.31 12.10 -2.39
C ARG A 34 0.55 13.36 -1.57
N GLN A 35 -0.48 14.17 -1.33
CA GLN A 35 -0.36 15.42 -0.56
C GLN A 35 0.03 15.17 0.90
N ILE A 36 -0.48 14.09 1.51
CA ILE A 36 -0.07 13.66 2.85
C ILE A 36 1.42 13.31 2.84
N GLN A 37 1.88 12.53 1.86
CA GLN A 37 3.27 12.14 1.76
C GLN A 37 4.22 13.30 1.49
N ASP A 38 3.86 14.21 0.60
CA ASP A 38 4.66 15.40 0.31
C ASP A 38 4.87 16.26 1.56
N LYS A 39 3.86 16.35 2.44
CA LYS A 39 3.98 17.02 3.73
C LYS A 39 4.86 16.27 4.73
N LEU A 40 4.69 14.96 4.83
CA LEU A 40 5.53 14.10 5.68
C LEU A 40 7.01 14.19 5.29
N ASN A 41 7.31 14.11 4.00
CA ASN A 41 8.68 14.15 3.47
C ASN A 41 9.38 15.50 3.69
N ARG A 42 8.62 16.60 3.79
CA ARG A 42 9.17 17.95 4.02
C ARG A 42 9.46 18.24 5.50
N ASN A 43 9.24 17.27 6.40
CA ASN A 43 9.18 17.48 7.85
C ASN A 43 8.22 18.63 8.26
N ASP A 44 7.27 18.97 7.38
CA ASP A 44 6.24 19.99 7.58
C ASP A 44 5.01 19.31 8.22
N VAL A 45 5.25 18.62 9.34
CA VAL A 45 4.28 17.71 9.98
C VAL A 45 3.50 18.42 11.09
N GLU A 46 3.21 19.71 10.93
CA GLU A 46 2.13 20.33 11.70
C GLU A 46 0.82 20.09 10.96
N PHE A 47 0.27 18.89 11.19
CA PHE A 47 -1.13 18.68 10.91
C PHE A 47 -1.93 19.57 11.87
N ASN A 48 -2.67 20.53 11.30
CA ASN A 48 -3.60 21.36 12.07
C ASN A 48 -4.47 20.46 12.95
N ARG A 49 -4.63 20.82 14.21
CA ARG A 49 -5.49 20.09 15.14
C ARG A 49 -6.71 20.93 15.49
N THR A 50 -7.85 20.28 15.67
CA THR A 50 -9.02 20.93 16.25
C THR A 50 -8.77 21.23 17.72
N MET A 51 -9.66 22.03 18.34
CA MET A 51 -9.64 22.28 19.79
C MET A 51 -9.75 21.00 20.63
N PHE A 52 -10.20 19.90 20.02
CA PHE A 52 -10.34 18.58 20.64
C PHE A 52 -9.15 17.65 20.35
N GLY A 53 -8.09 18.16 19.69
CA GLY A 53 -6.88 17.39 19.39
C GLY A 53 -6.97 16.48 18.14
N GLU A 54 -8.07 16.52 17.40
CA GLU A 54 -8.25 15.73 16.17
C GLU A 54 -7.48 16.34 15.00
N ILE A 55 -6.94 15.49 14.12
CA ILE A 55 -6.23 15.94 12.92
C ILE A 55 -7.22 16.55 11.91
N ASP A 56 -7.10 17.85 11.65
CA ASP A 56 -7.84 18.59 10.62
C ASP A 56 -7.01 18.71 9.35
N PHE A 57 -7.15 17.72 8.45
CA PHE A 57 -6.44 17.73 7.18
C PHE A 57 -7.31 18.19 6.02
N LYS A 58 -7.10 19.44 5.61
CA LYS A 58 -7.72 20.08 4.45
C LYS A 58 -6.76 20.11 3.27
N ILE A 59 -7.28 19.77 2.10
CA ILE A 59 -6.51 19.76 0.85
C ILE A 59 -7.22 20.64 -0.16
N GLN A 60 -6.48 21.58 -0.74
CA GLN A 60 -6.94 22.41 -1.85
C GLN A 60 -6.23 21.99 -3.13
N PHE A 61 -6.98 21.89 -4.23
CA PHE A 61 -6.43 21.43 -5.51
C PHE A 61 -7.15 22.06 -6.70
N TYR A 62 -6.44 22.12 -7.83
CA TYR A 62 -7.01 22.45 -9.12
C TYR A 62 -7.44 21.18 -9.86
N LEU A 63 -8.40 21.32 -10.78
CA LEU A 63 -8.90 20.18 -11.55
C LEU A 63 -7.80 19.57 -12.44
N ALA A 64 -6.91 20.42 -12.97
CA ALA A 64 -5.73 19.99 -13.73
C ALA A 64 -4.78 19.09 -12.93
N ASP A 65 -4.74 19.21 -11.61
CA ASP A 65 -3.85 18.40 -10.76
C ASP A 65 -4.27 16.91 -10.71
N MET A 66 -5.51 16.59 -11.10
CA MET A 66 -6.08 15.23 -11.07
C MET A 66 -6.44 14.67 -12.45
N MET A 67 -6.34 15.47 -13.50
CA MET A 67 -6.90 15.15 -14.82
C MET A 67 -5.88 15.40 -15.92
N VAL A 68 -5.86 14.49 -16.90
CA VAL A 68 -5.00 14.59 -18.10
C VAL A 68 -5.55 15.65 -19.08
N SER A 69 -6.83 16.01 -18.97
CA SER A 69 -7.47 17.05 -19.79
C SER A 69 -8.56 17.82 -19.05
N GLU A 70 -8.71 19.10 -19.39
CA GLU A 70 -9.76 19.99 -18.85
C GLU A 70 -11.04 19.92 -19.69
N GLY A 71 -12.20 20.03 -19.03
CA GLY A 71 -13.52 20.09 -19.68
C GLY A 71 -14.66 20.20 -18.67
N GLU A 72 -15.77 20.85 -19.03
CA GLU A 72 -16.90 21.10 -18.10
C GLU A 72 -17.52 19.81 -17.53
N LYS A 73 -17.53 18.72 -18.32
CA LYS A 73 -17.96 17.38 -17.86
C LYS A 73 -17.12 16.87 -16.67
N ASN A 74 -15.90 17.37 -16.49
CA ASN A 74 -15.00 16.95 -15.42
C ASN A 74 -15.37 17.57 -14.07
N HIS A 75 -15.89 18.80 -14.02
CA HIS A 75 -16.38 19.39 -12.77
C HIS A 75 -17.57 18.61 -12.19
N ALA A 76 -18.50 18.18 -13.04
CA ALA A 76 -19.63 17.35 -12.62
C ALA A 76 -19.17 15.99 -12.08
N ARG A 77 -18.16 15.38 -12.73
CA ARG A 77 -17.58 14.10 -12.32
C ARG A 77 -16.82 14.20 -10.98
N ILE A 78 -16.02 15.24 -10.77
CA ILE A 78 -15.36 15.49 -9.48
C ILE A 78 -16.38 15.77 -8.38
N ARG A 79 -17.40 16.59 -8.67
CA ARG A 79 -18.48 16.85 -7.70
C ARG A 79 -19.15 15.55 -7.26
N LYS A 80 -19.44 14.66 -8.22
CA LYS A 80 -19.99 13.34 -7.94
C LYS A 80 -19.01 12.49 -7.12
N ALA A 81 -17.74 12.43 -7.52
CA ALA A 81 -16.72 11.67 -6.81
C ALA A 81 -16.55 12.11 -5.35
N LEU A 82 -16.56 13.42 -5.07
CA LEU A 82 -16.49 13.94 -3.70
C LEU A 82 -17.72 13.56 -2.89
N LYS A 83 -18.92 13.59 -3.50
CA LYS A 83 -20.13 13.11 -2.83
C LYS A 83 -20.03 11.60 -2.53
N ASP A 84 -19.65 10.81 -3.52
CA ASP A 84 -19.54 9.35 -3.40
C ASP A 84 -18.45 8.95 -2.39
N LEU A 85 -17.33 9.69 -2.30
CA LEU A 85 -16.28 9.46 -1.28
C LEU A 85 -16.74 9.78 0.14
N ARG A 86 -17.63 10.75 0.30
CA ARG A 86 -18.24 11.06 1.60
C ARG A 86 -19.23 9.97 2.02
N ASP A 87 -20.03 9.49 1.06
CA ASP A 87 -21.09 8.52 1.31
C ASP A 87 -20.55 7.08 1.47
N LYS A 88 -19.34 6.79 0.98
CA LYS A 88 -18.68 5.48 1.13
C LYS A 88 -18.05 5.32 2.51
N SER A 89 -18.42 4.25 3.20
CA SER A 89 -17.87 3.89 4.49
C SER A 89 -16.53 3.16 4.37
N PHE A 90 -15.60 3.56 5.23
CA PHE A 90 -14.42 2.83 5.63
C PHE A 90 -14.66 2.31 7.05
N GLU A 91 -14.61 0.99 7.19
CA GLU A 91 -14.89 0.30 8.44
C GLU A 91 -13.63 -0.42 8.91
N VAL A 92 -13.32 -0.25 10.20
CA VAL A 92 -12.22 -0.94 10.86
C VAL A 92 -12.75 -1.52 12.15
N GLU A 93 -12.51 -2.81 12.32
CA GLU A 93 -12.76 -3.55 13.54
C GLU A 93 -11.42 -4.12 14.02
N ASP A 94 -11.01 -3.73 15.24
CA ASP A 94 -9.86 -4.31 15.93
C ASP A 94 -10.22 -4.72 17.36
N GLU A 95 -9.29 -5.36 18.07
CA GLU A 95 -9.52 -5.85 19.44
C GLU A 95 -9.90 -4.74 20.45
N ARG A 96 -9.69 -3.47 20.11
CA ARG A 96 -9.86 -2.32 21.01
C ARG A 96 -11.05 -1.45 20.64
N GLN A 97 -11.39 -1.35 19.35
CA GLN A 97 -12.44 -0.45 18.88
C GLN A 97 -13.05 -0.91 17.55
N TRP A 98 -14.30 -0.47 17.36
CA TRP A 98 -14.99 -0.49 16.08
C TRP A 98 -15.35 0.94 15.68
N PHE A 99 -15.10 1.30 14.43
CA PHE A 99 -15.62 2.56 13.87
C PHE A 99 -15.94 2.43 12.38
N ASN A 100 -16.89 3.25 11.95
CA ASN A 100 -17.30 3.41 10.57
C ASN A 100 -17.24 4.90 10.21
N VAL A 101 -16.53 5.25 9.15
CA VAL A 101 -16.30 6.65 8.77
C VAL A 101 -16.28 6.82 7.26
N GLY A 102 -16.71 7.97 6.74
CA GLY A 102 -16.50 8.31 5.33
C GLY A 102 -15.03 8.48 4.98
N PHE A 103 -14.64 8.46 3.70
CA PHE A 103 -13.25 8.79 3.30
C PHE A 103 -12.95 10.29 3.45
N ILE A 104 -13.96 11.13 3.23
CA ILE A 104 -13.89 12.57 3.43
C ILE A 104 -15.09 13.05 4.26
N ASN A 105 -14.87 14.09 5.07
CA ASN A 105 -15.94 14.75 5.81
C ASN A 105 -16.76 15.67 4.89
N TYR A 106 -16.08 16.40 4.01
CA TYR A 106 -16.71 17.28 3.02
C TYR A 106 -15.83 17.48 1.79
N GLY A 107 -16.48 17.89 0.69
CA GLY A 107 -15.84 18.46 -0.49
C GLY A 107 -16.61 19.71 -0.94
N ARG A 108 -15.90 20.78 -1.27
CA ARG A 108 -16.48 22.04 -1.77
C ARG A 108 -15.70 22.60 -2.94
N TYR A 109 -16.38 23.38 -3.77
CA TYR A 109 -15.75 24.17 -4.84
C TYR A 109 -15.86 25.65 -4.48
N ASN A 110 -14.71 26.30 -4.29
CA ASN A 110 -14.64 27.74 -4.13
C ASN A 110 -14.65 28.37 -5.53
N LYS A 111 -15.75 29.07 -5.86
CA LYS A 111 -15.95 29.70 -7.18
C LYS A 111 -15.02 30.89 -7.39
N ASP A 112 -14.73 31.65 -6.35
CA ASP A 112 -13.90 32.86 -6.41
C ASP A 112 -12.43 32.48 -6.64
N ALA A 113 -11.94 31.51 -5.88
CA ALA A 113 -10.59 30.98 -6.02
C ALA A 113 -10.42 29.97 -7.17
N LYS A 114 -11.53 29.53 -7.79
CA LYS A 114 -11.60 28.44 -8.78
C LYS A 114 -10.87 27.17 -8.32
N LYS A 115 -11.02 26.82 -7.04
CA LYS A 115 -10.33 25.70 -6.39
C LYS A 115 -11.31 24.73 -5.75
N TRP A 116 -10.97 23.46 -5.82
CA TRP A 116 -11.63 22.43 -5.01
C TRP A 116 -10.94 22.36 -3.65
N GLU A 117 -11.73 22.08 -2.63
CA GLU A 117 -11.24 21.78 -1.30
C GLU A 117 -11.96 20.53 -0.77
N LEU A 118 -11.22 19.65 -0.13
CA LEU A 118 -11.78 18.54 0.63
C LEU A 118 -11.16 18.47 2.02
N GLN A 119 -11.87 17.84 2.95
CA GLN A 119 -11.35 17.49 4.26
C GLN A 119 -11.39 15.98 4.43
N VAL A 120 -10.22 15.40 4.71
CA VAL A 120 -10.12 13.98 5.04
C VAL A 120 -10.72 13.73 6.42
N SER A 121 -11.41 12.61 6.57
CA SER A 121 -11.94 12.18 7.86
C SER A 121 -10.82 11.96 8.89
N PHE A 122 -10.96 12.57 10.06
CA PHE A 122 -9.92 12.54 11.10
C PHE A 122 -9.61 11.12 11.60
N LEU A 123 -10.61 10.22 11.66
CA LEU A 123 -10.41 8.80 12.01
C LEU A 123 -9.60 8.03 10.97
N LEU A 124 -9.61 8.48 9.71
CA LEU A 124 -8.85 7.85 8.61
C LEU A 124 -7.39 8.35 8.57
N MET A 125 -7.12 9.58 9.02
CA MET A 125 -5.80 10.20 8.94
C MET A 125 -4.67 9.37 9.59
N PRO A 126 -4.82 8.81 10.81
CA PRO A 126 -3.81 7.93 11.39
C PRO A 126 -3.48 6.74 10.49
N TYR A 127 -4.47 6.18 9.79
CA TYR A 127 -4.29 5.08 8.86
C TYR A 127 -3.69 5.49 7.53
N MET A 128 -3.77 6.76 7.12
CA MET A 128 -3.10 7.27 5.91
C MET A 128 -1.65 7.69 6.16
N VAL A 129 -1.33 8.11 7.38
CA VAL A 129 0.02 8.52 7.79
C VAL A 129 0.86 7.33 8.25
N SER A 130 0.25 6.40 8.99
CA SER A 130 0.98 5.29 9.61
C SER A 130 1.32 4.19 8.60
N LEU A 131 2.54 4.22 8.09
CA LEU A 131 3.16 3.11 7.33
C LEU A 131 3.60 1.94 8.23
N ALA A 132 3.52 2.09 9.57
CA ALA A 132 4.04 1.13 10.54
C ALA A 132 3.38 -0.26 10.49
N ARG A 133 2.14 -0.37 10.00
CA ARG A 133 1.44 -1.66 9.78
C ARG A 133 1.70 -2.24 8.38
N GLY A 134 2.73 -1.74 7.70
CA GLY A 134 3.09 -2.08 6.32
C GLY A 134 2.38 -1.19 5.30
N PHE A 135 3.03 -1.08 4.14
CA PHE A 135 2.57 -0.27 3.03
C PHE A 135 2.75 -1.01 1.71
N THR A 136 2.00 -0.55 0.71
CA THR A 136 2.11 -0.96 -0.68
C THR A 136 2.70 0.22 -1.45
N ALA A 137 3.82 -0.01 -2.13
CA ALA A 137 4.42 0.96 -3.02
C ALA A 137 3.97 0.70 -4.46
N TYR A 138 3.46 1.72 -5.15
CA TYR A 138 3.04 1.60 -6.55
C TYR A 138 3.19 2.92 -7.31
N GLN A 139 3.17 2.84 -8.64
CA GLN A 139 3.33 4.00 -9.52
C GLN A 139 1.98 4.69 -9.74
N LEU A 140 1.91 5.98 -9.40
CA LEU A 140 0.69 6.79 -9.59
C LEU A 140 0.28 6.81 -11.06
N GLU A 141 1.24 7.04 -11.97
CA GLU A 141 0.97 7.14 -13.41
C GLU A 141 0.31 5.87 -13.94
N THR A 142 0.74 4.68 -13.49
CA THR A 142 0.12 3.41 -13.88
C THR A 142 -1.36 3.37 -13.49
N ILE A 143 -1.69 3.69 -12.24
CA ILE A 143 -3.08 3.69 -11.76
C ILE A 143 -3.95 4.64 -12.60
N MET A 144 -3.43 5.81 -12.96
CA MET A 144 -4.17 6.81 -13.74
C MET A 144 -4.60 6.33 -15.13
N HIS A 145 -3.95 5.30 -15.68
CA HIS A 145 -4.24 4.73 -17.01
C HIS A 145 -5.05 3.43 -16.95
N LEU A 146 -5.29 2.88 -15.76
CA LEU A 146 -6.00 1.62 -15.56
C LEU A 146 -7.50 1.84 -15.33
N ASN A 147 -8.32 0.86 -15.72
CA ASN A 147 -9.73 0.86 -15.34
C ASN A 147 -9.91 0.58 -13.83
N THR A 148 -11.10 0.85 -13.28
CA THR A 148 -11.43 0.66 -11.85
C THR A 148 -10.98 -0.69 -11.27
N HIS A 149 -11.24 -1.81 -11.98
CA HIS A 149 -10.89 -3.13 -11.47
C HIS A 149 -9.39 -3.40 -11.59
N SER A 150 -8.79 -3.00 -12.71
CA SER A 150 -7.36 -3.11 -12.95
C SER A 150 -6.55 -2.30 -11.93
N GLN A 151 -7.01 -1.11 -11.53
CA GLN A 151 -6.40 -0.30 -10.48
C GLN A 151 -6.32 -1.07 -9.15
N ARG A 152 -7.46 -1.65 -8.71
CA ARG A 152 -7.52 -2.43 -7.47
C ARG A 152 -6.61 -3.64 -7.51
N LEU A 153 -6.65 -4.39 -8.62
CA LEU A 153 -5.82 -5.56 -8.83
C LEU A 153 -4.33 -5.20 -8.84
N TYR A 154 -3.94 -4.15 -9.56
CA TYR A 154 -2.57 -3.63 -9.57
C TYR A 154 -2.07 -3.31 -8.15
N MET A 155 -2.86 -2.57 -7.36
CA MET A 155 -2.49 -2.26 -5.98
C MET A 155 -2.33 -3.52 -5.13
N MET A 156 -3.22 -4.51 -5.25
CA MET A 156 -3.10 -5.78 -4.55
C MET A 156 -1.84 -6.53 -4.96
N PHE A 157 -1.53 -6.62 -6.26
CA PHE A 157 -0.35 -7.33 -6.75
C PHE A 157 0.95 -6.65 -6.35
N SER A 158 1.00 -5.32 -6.36
CA SER A 158 2.18 -4.54 -5.94
C SER A 158 2.56 -4.78 -4.48
N GLN A 159 1.63 -5.29 -3.65
CA GLN A 159 1.94 -5.69 -2.27
C GLN A 159 2.86 -6.92 -2.22
N TYR A 160 2.78 -7.82 -3.22
CA TYR A 160 3.46 -9.11 -3.23
C TYR A 160 4.78 -9.12 -4.03
N HIS A 161 5.46 -7.96 -4.09
CA HIS A 161 6.74 -7.81 -4.78
C HIS A 161 7.83 -8.78 -4.29
N ASP A 162 7.83 -9.14 -3.01
CA ASP A 162 8.82 -10.06 -2.44
C ASP A 162 8.60 -11.53 -2.81
N THR A 163 7.34 -11.94 -3.00
CA THR A 163 7.00 -13.35 -3.29
C THR A 163 6.92 -13.63 -4.78
N GLY A 164 6.56 -12.64 -5.59
CA GLY A 164 6.33 -12.82 -7.02
C GLY A 164 5.11 -13.70 -7.33
N ILE A 165 4.37 -14.11 -6.30
CA ILE A 165 3.22 -15.01 -6.38
C ILE A 165 2.14 -14.49 -5.45
N PHE A 166 0.92 -14.39 -5.99
CA PHE A 166 -0.29 -14.06 -5.24
C PHE A 166 -1.31 -15.18 -5.39
N ARG A 167 -1.83 -15.68 -4.26
CA ARG A 167 -2.85 -16.74 -4.21
C ARG A 167 -4.06 -16.25 -3.44
N ILE A 168 -5.24 -16.44 -4.02
CA ILE A 168 -6.53 -16.04 -3.43
C ILE A 168 -7.65 -16.90 -4.01
N SER A 169 -8.75 -17.10 -3.27
CA SER A 169 -9.96 -17.70 -3.84
C SER A 169 -10.64 -16.69 -4.79
N ALA A 170 -11.35 -17.19 -5.80
CA ALA A 170 -12.09 -16.30 -6.71
C ALA A 170 -13.23 -15.56 -5.99
N GLU A 171 -13.86 -16.21 -5.01
CA GLU A 171 -14.87 -15.60 -4.14
C GLU A 171 -14.28 -14.46 -3.30
N ASP A 172 -13.17 -14.68 -2.58
CA ASP A 172 -12.54 -13.63 -1.76
C ASP A 172 -12.08 -12.45 -2.61
N LEU A 173 -11.53 -12.72 -3.80
CA LEU A 173 -11.11 -11.67 -4.72
C LEU A 173 -12.32 -10.86 -5.20
N ARG A 174 -13.42 -11.53 -5.58
CA ARG A 174 -14.68 -10.90 -5.98
C ARG A 174 -15.27 -10.06 -4.85
N TYR A 175 -15.26 -10.56 -3.62
CA TYR A 175 -15.70 -9.85 -2.42
C TYR A 175 -14.86 -8.59 -2.15
N LYS A 176 -13.53 -8.70 -2.19
CA LYS A 176 -12.60 -7.57 -1.99
C LYS A 176 -12.73 -6.48 -3.07
N LEU A 177 -13.10 -6.87 -4.29
CA LEU A 177 -13.39 -5.93 -5.38
C LEU A 177 -14.78 -5.29 -5.29
N GLY A 178 -15.63 -5.69 -4.34
CA GLY A 178 -17.01 -5.24 -4.22
C GLY A 178 -17.87 -5.71 -5.39
N LEU A 179 -17.65 -6.95 -5.83
CA LEU A 179 -18.30 -7.57 -6.99
C LEU A 179 -19.15 -8.79 -6.59
N ASP A 180 -19.44 -8.96 -5.31
CA ASP A 180 -20.22 -10.06 -4.72
C ASP A 180 -21.62 -10.23 -5.34
N ASP A 181 -22.25 -9.14 -5.80
CA ASP A 181 -23.53 -9.19 -6.52
C ASP A 181 -23.38 -9.23 -8.05
N LYS A 182 -22.15 -9.25 -8.58
CA LYS A 182 -21.87 -9.16 -10.02
C LYS A 182 -21.18 -10.40 -10.56
N TYR A 183 -21.53 -10.77 -11.80
CA TYR A 183 -21.04 -11.96 -12.51
C TYR A 183 -21.49 -13.27 -11.87
N GLU A 184 -22.59 -13.82 -12.35
CA GLU A 184 -23.14 -15.11 -11.90
C GLU A 184 -22.20 -16.28 -12.21
N ARG A 185 -21.45 -16.20 -13.30
CA ARG A 185 -20.52 -17.24 -13.75
C ARG A 185 -19.08 -16.77 -13.61
N TYR A 186 -18.20 -17.66 -13.13
CA TYR A 186 -16.77 -17.37 -13.03
C TYR A 186 -16.15 -17.00 -14.39
N GLY A 187 -16.60 -17.62 -15.49
CA GLY A 187 -16.12 -17.29 -16.83
C GLY A 187 -16.29 -15.80 -17.19
N ASP A 188 -17.42 -15.19 -16.80
CA ASP A 188 -17.69 -13.78 -17.05
C ASP A 188 -16.79 -12.88 -16.18
N PHE A 189 -16.57 -13.26 -14.92
CA PHE A 189 -15.63 -12.60 -14.02
C PHE A 189 -14.19 -12.67 -14.56
N LYS A 190 -13.75 -13.86 -14.99
CA LYS A 190 -12.42 -14.07 -15.56
C LYS A 190 -12.18 -13.18 -16.76
N ILE A 191 -13.09 -13.15 -17.74
CA ILE A 191 -12.92 -12.37 -18.97
C ILE A 191 -12.96 -10.87 -18.69
N ARG A 192 -13.97 -10.40 -17.94
CA ARG A 192 -14.25 -8.96 -17.79
C ARG A 192 -13.39 -8.28 -16.73
N VAL A 193 -12.86 -9.03 -15.77
CA VAL A 193 -12.10 -8.48 -14.64
C VAL A 193 -10.64 -8.93 -14.73
N LEU A 194 -10.38 -10.23 -14.68
CA LEU A 194 -9.01 -10.75 -14.57
C LEU A 194 -8.22 -10.57 -15.87
N SER A 195 -8.77 -11.04 -16.99
CA SER A 195 -8.12 -10.95 -18.31
C SER A 195 -8.05 -9.51 -18.81
N ALA A 196 -9.04 -8.68 -18.49
CA ALA A 196 -8.99 -7.25 -18.79
C ALA A 196 -7.82 -6.56 -18.06
N ALA A 197 -7.68 -6.81 -16.75
CA ALA A 197 -6.58 -6.26 -15.96
C ALA A 197 -5.21 -6.78 -16.38
N GLU A 198 -5.09 -8.08 -16.67
CA GLU A 198 -3.85 -8.66 -17.19
C GLU A 198 -3.42 -7.98 -18.50
N LYS A 199 -4.37 -7.75 -19.43
CA LYS A 199 -4.09 -7.11 -20.71
C LYS A 199 -3.69 -5.64 -20.54
N GLU A 200 -4.41 -4.86 -19.75
CA GLU A 200 -4.09 -3.44 -19.51
C GLU A 200 -2.72 -3.29 -18.84
N LEU A 201 -2.45 -4.08 -17.81
CA LEU A 201 -1.16 -4.07 -17.12
C LEU A 201 -0.02 -4.48 -18.04
N LYS A 202 -0.23 -5.49 -18.91
CA LYS A 202 0.77 -5.88 -19.90
C LYS A 202 1.10 -4.73 -20.84
N GLN A 203 0.08 -4.06 -21.38
CA GLN A 203 0.26 -2.94 -22.29
C GLN A 203 1.04 -1.79 -21.64
N LEU A 204 0.73 -1.44 -20.38
CA LEU A 204 1.46 -0.40 -19.66
C LEU A 204 2.89 -0.83 -19.32
N PHE A 205 3.10 -2.09 -18.96
CA PHE A 205 4.42 -2.64 -18.68
C PHE A 205 5.31 -2.62 -19.92
N ASP A 206 4.80 -3.06 -21.06
CA ASP A 206 5.52 -3.04 -22.34
C ASP A 206 5.84 -1.62 -22.81
N ALA A 207 4.97 -0.65 -22.47
CA ALA A 207 5.20 0.76 -22.73
C ALA A 207 6.13 1.45 -21.70
N GLY A 208 6.67 0.71 -20.72
CA GLY A 208 7.54 1.25 -19.66
C GLY A 208 6.81 2.16 -18.65
N LYS A 209 5.47 2.13 -18.64
CA LYS A 209 4.61 2.92 -17.75
C LYS A 209 4.12 2.15 -16.52
N SER A 210 4.45 0.87 -16.41
CA SER A 210 4.20 0.03 -15.25
C SER A 210 5.47 -0.73 -14.88
N ASP A 211 5.76 -0.78 -13.60
CA ASP A 211 6.83 -1.57 -13.01
C ASP A 211 6.42 -3.02 -12.74
N VAL A 212 5.12 -3.32 -12.81
CA VAL A 212 4.56 -4.64 -12.54
C VAL A 212 3.62 -5.07 -13.65
N TRP A 213 3.74 -6.34 -14.05
CA TRP A 213 2.73 -7.04 -14.83
C TRP A 213 2.43 -8.38 -14.17
N VAL A 214 1.22 -8.90 -14.38
CA VAL A 214 0.76 -10.16 -13.79
C VAL A 214 0.21 -11.10 -14.84
N LYS A 215 0.34 -12.39 -14.58
CA LYS A 215 -0.27 -13.44 -15.39
C LYS A 215 -1.03 -14.40 -14.49
N LEU A 216 -2.27 -14.72 -14.84
CA LEU A 216 -2.99 -15.80 -14.19
C LEU A 216 -2.37 -17.15 -14.61
N GLU A 217 -1.68 -17.81 -13.68
CA GLU A 217 -0.99 -19.08 -13.93
C GLU A 217 -1.94 -20.27 -13.76
N SER A 218 -2.87 -20.18 -12.80
CA SER A 218 -3.78 -21.27 -12.49
C SER A 218 -5.09 -20.77 -11.88
N ASP A 219 -6.21 -21.37 -12.28
CA ASP A 219 -7.55 -21.16 -11.73
C ASP A 219 -8.27 -22.49 -11.47
N LYS A 220 -7.61 -23.34 -10.68
CA LYS A 220 -8.06 -24.70 -10.38
C LYS A 220 -9.37 -24.68 -9.60
N LYS A 221 -10.31 -25.50 -10.06
CA LYS A 221 -11.55 -25.84 -9.37
C LYS A 221 -11.41 -27.20 -8.71
N GLU A 222 -11.71 -27.29 -7.43
CA GLU A 222 -11.80 -28.57 -6.74
C GLU A 222 -13.09 -29.30 -7.11
N ARG A 223 -13.03 -30.65 -7.16
CA ARG A 223 -14.18 -31.46 -7.54
C ARG A 223 -15.30 -31.32 -6.51
N GLY A 224 -16.52 -31.04 -6.97
CA GLY A 224 -17.71 -30.93 -6.11
C GLY A 224 -17.89 -29.57 -5.44
N LYS A 225 -17.00 -28.61 -5.67
CA LYS A 225 -17.09 -27.23 -5.16
C LYS A 225 -17.83 -26.31 -6.13
N GLU A 226 -18.27 -25.16 -5.63
CA GLU A 226 -18.90 -24.13 -6.45
C GLU A 226 -17.89 -23.52 -7.44
N ASP A 227 -18.39 -22.79 -8.43
CA ASP A 227 -17.51 -22.26 -9.49
C ASP A 227 -16.60 -21.12 -8.99
N PHE A 228 -16.98 -20.42 -7.92
CA PHE A 228 -16.18 -19.35 -7.30
C PHE A 228 -15.23 -19.82 -6.19
N ASP A 229 -15.31 -21.07 -5.76
CA ASP A 229 -14.34 -21.71 -4.84
C ASP A 229 -12.96 -21.97 -5.48
N ARG A 230 -12.75 -21.48 -6.70
CA ARG A 230 -11.49 -21.67 -7.43
C ARG A 230 -10.34 -20.98 -6.73
N THR A 231 -9.22 -21.68 -6.61
CA THR A 231 -7.98 -21.08 -6.16
C THR A 231 -7.27 -20.44 -7.36
N LEU A 232 -7.14 -19.11 -7.31
CA LEU A 232 -6.42 -18.32 -8.31
C LEU A 232 -4.97 -18.18 -7.88
N THR A 233 -4.04 -18.49 -8.79
CA THR A 233 -2.61 -18.25 -8.62
C THR A 233 -2.13 -17.30 -9.70
N PHE A 234 -1.65 -16.13 -9.29
CA PHE A 234 -1.06 -15.13 -10.16
C PHE A 234 0.44 -15.12 -10.00
N LYS A 235 1.15 -15.10 -11.13
CA LYS A 235 2.58 -14.85 -11.19
C LYS A 235 2.82 -13.39 -11.51
N ILE A 236 3.68 -12.75 -10.73
CA ILE A 236 3.98 -11.33 -10.79
C ILE A 236 5.37 -11.16 -11.40
N PHE A 237 5.45 -10.29 -12.41
CA PHE A 237 6.66 -9.94 -13.12
C PHE A 237 7.00 -8.48 -12.84
N HIS A 238 8.28 -8.22 -12.61
CA HIS A 238 8.79 -6.87 -12.33
C HIS A 238 9.63 -6.38 -13.50
N SER A 239 9.63 -5.07 -13.72
CA SER A 239 10.56 -4.45 -14.65
C SER A 239 11.99 -4.60 -14.12
N GLU A 240 12.99 -4.65 -15.00
CA GLU A 240 14.40 -4.77 -14.57
C GLU A 240 14.78 -3.65 -13.61
N ARG A 241 14.31 -2.43 -13.86
CA ARG A 241 14.48 -1.29 -12.96
C ARG A 241 13.94 -1.59 -11.56
N ARG A 242 12.71 -2.07 -11.46
CA ARG A 242 12.06 -2.37 -10.16
C ARG A 242 12.75 -3.53 -9.46
N PHE A 243 13.14 -4.55 -10.20
CA PHE A 243 13.93 -5.67 -9.69
C PHE A 243 15.25 -5.18 -9.07
N ASN A 244 16.01 -4.36 -9.80
CA ASN A 244 17.26 -3.78 -9.31
C ASN A 244 17.06 -2.93 -8.04
N GLN A 245 16.01 -2.10 -8.00
CA GLN A 245 15.67 -1.31 -6.80
C GLN A 245 15.33 -2.19 -5.59
N ILE A 246 14.60 -3.28 -5.79
CA ILE A 246 14.25 -4.22 -4.73
C ILE A 246 15.51 -4.93 -4.20
N GLU A 247 16.38 -5.39 -5.09
CA GLU A 247 17.63 -6.06 -4.71
C GLU A 247 18.60 -5.09 -4.02
N GLU A 248 18.69 -3.84 -4.48
CA GLU A 248 19.48 -2.80 -3.83
C GLU A 248 18.97 -2.49 -2.42
N ALA A 249 17.65 -2.27 -2.26
CA ALA A 249 17.05 -2.03 -0.94
C ALA A 249 17.19 -3.23 0.02
N LYS A 250 17.12 -4.46 -0.50
CA LYS A 250 17.42 -5.67 0.28
C LYS A 250 18.88 -5.71 0.70
N ALA A 251 19.81 -5.37 -0.19
CA ALA A 251 21.24 -5.33 0.11
C ALA A 251 21.56 -4.25 1.16
N GLU A 252 20.94 -3.07 1.09
CA GLU A 252 21.04 -2.02 2.10
C GLU A 252 20.51 -2.48 3.45
N SER A 253 19.30 -3.06 3.48
CA SER A 253 18.71 -3.61 4.71
C SER A 253 19.59 -4.71 5.32
N MET A 254 20.22 -5.54 4.47
CA MET A 254 21.14 -6.59 4.89
C MET A 254 22.41 -6.01 5.52
N ARG A 255 23.00 -4.98 4.88
CA ARG A 255 24.18 -4.29 5.39
C ARG A 255 23.89 -3.61 6.72
N TYR A 256 22.76 -2.90 6.83
CA TYR A 256 22.34 -2.26 8.07
C TYR A 256 22.14 -3.28 9.19
N CYS A 257 21.38 -4.36 8.94
CA CYS A 257 21.19 -5.41 9.94
C CYS A 257 22.52 -6.05 10.36
N ALA A 258 23.42 -6.35 9.42
CA ALA A 258 24.73 -6.92 9.73
C ALA A 258 25.59 -5.98 10.59
N GLN A 259 25.60 -4.69 10.26
CA GLN A 259 26.32 -3.68 11.03
C GLN A 259 25.75 -3.56 12.45
N MET A 260 24.43 -3.45 12.59
CA MET A 260 23.75 -3.35 13.89
C MET A 260 23.94 -4.59 14.75
N LEU A 261 23.81 -5.79 14.18
CA LEU A 261 24.05 -7.03 14.91
C LEU A 261 25.50 -7.12 15.39
N LYS A 262 26.48 -6.68 14.59
CA LYS A 262 27.89 -6.62 14.99
C LYS A 262 28.14 -5.59 16.09
N THR A 263 27.45 -4.46 16.07
CA THR A 263 27.54 -3.42 17.11
C THR A 263 26.90 -3.87 18.43
N ILE A 264 25.74 -4.52 18.39
CA ILE A 264 25.00 -4.95 19.58
C ILE A 264 25.60 -6.23 20.19
N LEU A 265 26.04 -7.18 19.35
CA LEU A 265 26.56 -8.48 19.74
C LEU A 265 27.96 -8.75 19.13
N PRO A 266 29.00 -8.01 19.53
CA PRO A 266 30.34 -8.12 18.95
C PRO A 266 30.98 -9.51 19.14
N GLU A 267 30.65 -10.22 20.22
CA GLU A 267 31.21 -11.55 20.53
C GLU A 267 30.38 -12.73 19.99
N ALA A 268 29.24 -12.47 19.33
CA ALA A 268 28.30 -13.53 18.90
C ALA A 268 28.19 -13.64 17.37
N GLU A 269 29.32 -13.59 16.66
CA GLU A 269 29.36 -13.58 15.18
C GLU A 269 28.62 -14.75 14.53
N LEU A 270 28.78 -15.97 15.07
CA LEU A 270 28.07 -17.15 14.57
C LEU A 270 26.54 -17.04 14.71
N TYR A 271 26.07 -16.46 15.82
CA TYR A 271 24.65 -16.21 16.05
C TYR A 271 24.13 -15.15 15.07
N CYS A 272 24.85 -14.05 14.91
CA CYS A 272 24.49 -12.97 13.99
C CYS A 272 24.38 -13.46 12.54
N ASN A 273 25.33 -14.27 12.08
CA ASN A 273 25.31 -14.85 10.73
C ASN A 273 24.15 -15.82 10.52
N LYS A 274 23.86 -16.69 11.50
CA LYS A 274 22.71 -17.60 11.43
C LYS A 274 21.37 -16.85 11.48
N LEU A 275 21.27 -15.81 12.30
CA LEU A 275 20.07 -14.97 12.38
C LEU A 275 19.83 -14.23 11.06
N LEU A 276 20.87 -13.63 10.46
CA LEU A 276 20.76 -12.99 9.15
C LEU A 276 20.32 -13.98 8.06
N GLY A 277 20.94 -15.17 8.00
CA GLY A 277 20.55 -16.22 7.06
C GLY A 277 19.08 -16.62 7.22
N TYR A 278 18.61 -16.78 8.45
CA TYR A 278 17.20 -17.06 8.74
C TYR A 278 16.26 -15.92 8.29
N LEU A 279 16.63 -14.67 8.57
CA LEU A 279 15.82 -13.50 8.19
C LEU A 279 15.70 -13.36 6.67
N VAL A 280 16.77 -13.67 5.92
CA VAL A 280 16.77 -13.70 4.45
C VAL A 280 15.87 -14.83 3.95
N GLU A 281 16.05 -16.05 4.46
CA GLU A 281 15.26 -17.22 4.05
C GLU A 281 13.75 -17.00 4.28
N LYS A 282 13.39 -16.40 5.43
CA LYS A 282 11.99 -16.13 5.79
C LYS A 282 11.44 -14.82 5.23
N LYS A 283 12.19 -14.08 4.40
CA LYS A 283 11.79 -12.77 3.83
C LYS A 283 11.35 -11.77 4.91
N ARG A 284 12.05 -11.76 6.04
CA ARG A 284 11.76 -10.94 7.22
C ARG A 284 12.84 -9.88 7.52
N LEU A 285 13.71 -9.63 6.56
CA LEU A 285 14.84 -8.72 6.69
C LEU A 285 14.41 -7.26 6.92
N LYS A 286 13.47 -6.73 6.11
CA LYS A 286 13.00 -5.34 6.24
C LYS A 286 12.21 -5.09 7.55
N PRO A 287 11.28 -5.96 7.97
CA PRO A 287 10.65 -5.82 9.28
C PRO A 287 11.65 -5.87 10.44
N PHE A 288 12.75 -6.62 10.30
CA PHE A 288 13.80 -6.69 11.30
C PHE A 288 14.65 -5.41 11.33
N SER A 289 15.00 -4.83 10.17
CA SER A 289 15.70 -3.54 10.12
C SER A 289 14.89 -2.43 10.78
N ASP A 290 13.59 -2.34 10.50
CA ASP A 290 12.70 -1.31 11.07
C ASP A 290 12.52 -1.50 12.60
N ARG A 291 12.76 -2.71 13.12
CA ARG A 291 12.79 -2.98 14.56
C ARG A 291 14.11 -2.59 15.19
N LEU A 292 15.22 -2.76 14.47
CA LEU A 292 16.55 -2.32 14.88
C LEU A 292 16.65 -0.78 14.92
N GLU A 293 16.11 -0.07 13.93
CA GLU A 293 16.05 1.39 13.92
C GLU A 293 15.36 1.93 15.17
N ARG A 294 14.20 1.37 15.53
CA ARG A 294 13.49 1.74 16.77
C ARG A 294 14.29 1.44 18.05
N LEU A 295 15.10 0.38 18.04
CA LEU A 295 15.97 0.05 19.16
C LEU A 295 17.15 1.02 19.24
N GLU A 296 17.67 1.47 18.09
CA GLU A 296 18.70 2.49 18.01
C GLU A 296 18.20 3.84 18.52
N ASP A 297 16.99 4.26 18.14
CA ASP A 297 16.35 5.47 18.64
C ASP A 297 16.14 5.41 20.16
N GLN A 298 15.66 4.27 20.68
CA GLN A 298 15.51 4.05 22.11
C GLN A 298 16.86 4.14 22.86
N ALA A 299 17.92 3.57 22.29
CA ALA A 299 19.26 3.63 22.88
C ALA A 299 19.79 5.08 22.93
N ARG A 300 19.49 5.89 21.90
CA ARG A 300 19.83 7.31 21.84
C ARG A 300 19.07 8.12 22.90
N GLU A 301 17.76 7.90 23.04
CA GLU A 301 16.93 8.56 24.07
C GLU A 301 17.38 8.23 25.48
N GLU A 302 17.70 6.95 25.75
CA GLU A 302 18.16 6.49 27.06
C GLU A 302 19.65 6.77 27.32
N SER A 303 20.39 7.30 26.34
CA SER A 303 21.85 7.51 26.39
C SER A 303 22.64 6.25 26.81
N LYS A 304 22.17 5.08 26.37
CA LYS A 304 22.78 3.77 26.68
C LYS A 304 23.56 3.23 25.49
N PRO A 305 24.67 2.50 25.71
CA PRO A 305 25.40 1.86 24.62
C PRO A 305 24.53 0.75 24.01
N LEU A 306 24.57 0.63 22.68
CA LEU A 306 23.83 -0.40 21.92
C LEU A 306 24.15 -1.83 22.39
N THR A 307 25.35 -2.08 22.91
CA THR A 307 25.76 -3.37 23.48
C THR A 307 24.92 -3.80 24.68
N SER A 308 24.33 -2.86 25.42
CA SER A 308 23.44 -3.17 26.55
C SER A 308 22.13 -3.82 26.13
N TYR A 309 21.74 -3.68 24.86
CA TYR A 309 20.49 -4.22 24.31
C TYR A 309 20.63 -5.63 23.73
N GLY A 310 21.78 -6.30 23.89
CA GLY A 310 22.01 -7.65 23.36
C GLY A 310 21.01 -8.70 23.86
N GLY A 311 20.58 -8.61 25.13
CA GLY A 311 19.53 -9.47 25.68
C GLY A 311 18.15 -9.22 25.05
N LEU A 312 17.81 -7.95 24.84
CA LEU A 312 16.56 -7.54 24.19
C LEU A 312 16.53 -7.98 22.72
N LEU A 313 17.65 -7.84 22.01
CA LEU A 313 17.77 -8.27 20.61
C LEU A 313 17.53 -9.78 20.46
N ARG A 314 18.10 -10.61 21.35
CA ARG A 314 17.84 -12.06 21.36
C ARG A 314 16.38 -12.38 21.67
N HIS A 315 15.75 -11.60 22.55
CA HIS A 315 14.32 -11.72 22.84
C HIS A 315 13.45 -11.36 21.63
N ILE A 316 13.76 -10.25 20.95
CA ILE A 316 13.09 -9.82 19.70
C ILE A 316 13.22 -10.91 18.63
N ALA A 317 14.42 -11.43 18.40
CA ALA A 317 14.65 -12.51 17.43
C ALA A 317 13.79 -13.75 17.76
N LYS A 318 13.68 -14.12 19.03
CA LYS A 318 12.93 -15.30 19.48
C LYS A 318 11.41 -15.12 19.47
N GLN A 319 10.91 -14.00 20.00
CA GLN A 319 9.46 -13.75 20.16
C GLN A 319 8.84 -13.17 18.90
N ASP A 320 9.40 -12.07 18.38
CA ASP A 320 8.83 -11.34 17.25
C ASP A 320 9.12 -12.06 15.93
N PHE A 321 10.31 -12.68 15.82
CA PHE A 321 10.77 -13.32 14.58
C PHE A 321 10.75 -14.86 14.60
N LYS A 322 10.41 -15.49 15.73
CA LYS A 322 10.34 -16.96 15.91
C LYS A 322 11.67 -17.69 15.61
N TYR A 323 12.81 -17.02 15.82
CA TYR A 323 14.13 -17.60 15.67
C TYR A 323 14.50 -18.45 16.91
N GLN A 324 14.89 -19.70 16.70
CA GLN A 324 15.21 -20.66 17.77
C GLN A 324 16.71 -21.01 17.87
N GLY A 325 17.57 -20.31 17.12
CA GLY A 325 18.99 -20.63 16.96
C GLY A 325 19.94 -19.98 17.97
#